data_AF-A0A4R2TYM2-F1
#
_entry.id   AF-A0A4R2TYM2-F1
#
_cell.length_a   1.000
_cell.length_b   1.000
_cell.length_c   1.000
_cell.angle_alpha   90.00
_cell.angle_beta   90.00
_cell.angle_gamma   90.00
#
_symmetry.space_group_name_H-M   'P 1'
#
loop_
_entity.id
_entity.type
_entity.pdbx_description
1 polymer ?
#
loop_
_entity_poly.entity_id
_entity_poly.type
_entity_poly.pdbx_seq_one_letter_code
_entity_poly.pdbx_strand_id
1 'polypeptide(L)'
;MRGPGPICLTIHGKPMRDDNARKILKAFSAAAGAPSVPHGLRKNAVIALLEAGCSVAQTAAVSGQSLTMVEWYARRRNQSTLADAAMEAWESKS
;
A
#
# COMPACT_ATOMS: atom_id res chain seq x y z
N MET A 1 18.42 -26.61 4.25
CA MET A 1 18.98 -25.24 4.29
C MET A 1 18.14 -24.41 5.24
N ARG A 2 18.74 -23.74 6.25
CA ARG A 2 18.02 -22.68 6.98
C ARG A 2 17.91 -21.48 6.04
N GLY A 3 16.70 -20.98 5.83
CA GLY A 3 16.50 -19.73 5.08
C GLY A 3 17.20 -18.55 5.75
N PRO A 4 17.33 -17.40 5.04
CA PRO A 4 17.92 -16.20 5.63
C PRO A 4 17.19 -15.82 6.92
N GLY A 5 17.96 -15.39 7.92
CA GLY A 5 17.42 -14.93 9.20
C GLY A 5 16.53 -13.69 9.05
N PRO A 6 15.81 -13.30 10.11
CA PRO A 6 14.93 -12.14 10.06
C PRO A 6 15.70 -10.85 9.83
N ILE A 7 15.19 -10.01 8.93
CA ILE A 7 15.80 -8.73 8.55
C ILE A 7 15.53 -7.65 9.62
N CYS A 8 14.30 -7.58 10.13
CA CYS A 8 13.91 -6.60 11.14
C CYS A 8 14.25 -7.12 12.54
N LEU A 9 15.29 -6.54 13.14
CA LEU A 9 15.75 -6.88 14.48
C LEU A 9 15.48 -5.74 15.47
N THR A 10 15.39 -6.10 16.75
CA THR A 10 15.45 -5.14 17.85
C THR A 10 16.89 -4.72 18.09
N ILE A 11 17.09 -3.70 18.93
CA ILE A 11 18.43 -3.25 19.38
C ILE A 11 19.24 -4.36 20.07
N HIS A 12 18.58 -5.44 20.50
CA HIS A 12 19.22 -6.61 21.13
C HIS A 12 19.46 -7.76 20.15
N GLY A 13 19.32 -7.52 18.84
CA GLY A 13 19.52 -8.53 17.78
C GLY A 13 18.43 -9.60 17.70
N LYS A 14 17.33 -9.47 18.46
CA LYS A 14 16.19 -10.41 18.40
C LYS A 14 15.21 -10.03 17.28
N PRO A 15 14.46 -10.97 16.70
CA PRO A 15 13.44 -10.66 15.70
C PRO A 15 12.40 -9.68 16.24
N MET A 16 12.03 -8.68 15.45
CA MET A 16 10.99 -7.72 15.80
C MET A 16 9.60 -8.38 15.76
N ARG A 17 8.80 -8.18 16.81
CA ARG A 17 7.41 -8.63 16.88
C ARG A 17 6.45 -7.56 16.33
N ASP A 18 5.32 -8.00 15.80
CA ASP A 18 4.28 -7.15 15.22
C ASP A 18 3.81 -6.04 16.17
N ASP A 19 3.56 -6.37 17.44
CA ASP A 19 3.15 -5.39 18.45
C ASP A 19 4.20 -4.31 18.68
N ASN A 20 5.47 -4.68 18.63
CA ASN A 20 6.56 -3.73 18.79
C ASN A 20 6.68 -2.83 17.55
N ALA A 21 6.61 -3.42 16.35
CA ALA A 21 6.60 -2.67 15.10
C ALA A 21 5.44 -1.67 15.05
N ARG A 22 4.25 -2.08 15.49
CA ARG A 22 3.07 -1.23 15.58
C ARG A 22 3.28 -0.06 16.55
N LYS A 23 3.83 -0.30 17.73
CA LYS A 23 4.11 0.74 18.73
C LYS A 23 5.11 1.77 18.20
N ILE A 24 6.21 1.29 17.62
CA ILE A 24 7.26 2.14 17.03
C ILE A 24 6.67 3.01 15.93
N LEU A 25 5.94 2.41 14.98
CA LEU A 25 5.30 3.14 13.89
C LEU A 25 4.31 4.19 14.41
N LYS A 26 3.47 3.84 15.39
CA LYS A 26 2.48 4.76 15.94
C LYS A 26 3.15 5.95 16.62
N ALA A 27 4.21 5.74 17.40
CA ALA A 27 4.95 6.80 18.06
C ALA A 27 5.63 7.73 17.03
N PHE A 28 6.31 7.16 16.05
CA PHE A 28 6.97 7.91 14.98
C PHE A 28 5.97 8.76 14.18
N SER A 29 4.90 8.13 13.71
CA SER A 29 3.89 8.79 12.87
C SER A 29 3.08 9.84 13.62
N ALA A 30 2.84 9.66 14.91
CA ALA A 30 2.23 10.68 15.76
C ALA A 30 3.14 11.91 15.93
N ALA A 31 4.44 11.71 16.13
CA ALA A 31 5.41 12.82 16.18
C ALA A 31 5.50 13.59 14.86
N ALA A 32 5.24 12.91 13.73
CA ALA A 32 5.15 13.52 12.40
C ALA A 32 3.78 14.17 12.10
N GLY A 33 2.83 14.18 13.05
CA GLY A 33 1.50 14.77 12.86
C GLY A 33 0.51 13.91 12.04
N ALA A 34 0.86 12.66 11.72
CA ALA A 34 0.03 11.76 10.92
C ALA A 34 -0.10 10.36 11.56
N PRO A 35 -0.78 10.22 12.72
CA PRO A 35 -0.87 8.96 13.45
C PRO A 35 -1.34 7.80 12.57
N SER A 36 -0.50 6.77 12.46
CA SER A 36 -0.67 5.68 11.50
C SER A 36 -0.48 4.29 12.13
N VAL A 37 -1.09 3.28 11.50
CA VAL A 37 -0.92 1.86 11.85
C VAL A 37 -0.63 1.03 10.60
N PRO A 38 0.03 -0.15 10.71
CA PRO A 38 0.50 -0.89 9.52
C PRO A 38 -0.61 -1.21 8.51
N HIS A 39 -1.77 -1.66 8.99
CA HIS A 39 -2.91 -1.95 8.12
C HIS A 39 -3.43 -0.70 7.39
N GLY A 40 -3.46 0.45 8.06
CA GLY A 40 -3.86 1.73 7.46
C GLY A 40 -2.88 2.17 6.37
N LEU A 41 -1.58 1.98 6.58
CA LEU A 41 -0.57 2.28 5.56
C LEU A 41 -0.71 1.38 4.33
N ARG A 42 -1.00 0.08 4.50
CA ARG A 42 -1.25 -0.83 3.37
C ARG A 42 -2.46 -0.39 2.54
N LYS A 43 -3.54 0.07 3.19
CA LYS A 43 -4.68 0.68 2.51
C LYS A 43 -4.28 1.94 1.73
N ASN A 44 -3.52 2.84 2.35
CA ASN A 44 -3.09 4.08 1.70
C ASN A 44 -2.19 3.81 0.49
N ALA A 45 -1.29 2.82 0.59
CA ALA A 45 -0.47 2.40 -0.54
C ALA A 45 -1.31 1.89 -1.72
N VAL A 46 -2.36 1.11 -1.46
CA VAL A 46 -3.31 0.69 -2.52
C VAL A 46 -4.01 1.90 -3.15
N ILE A 47 -4.47 2.85 -2.35
CA ILE A 47 -5.13 4.06 -2.86
C ILE A 47 -4.16 4.85 -3.75
N ALA A 48 -2.94 5.11 -3.27
CA ALA A 48 -1.92 5.87 -3.98
C ALA A 48 -1.49 5.21 -5.30
N LEU A 49 -1.25 3.90 -5.31
CA LEU A 49 -0.87 3.17 -6.54
C LEU A 49 -1.91 3.35 -7.64
N LEU A 50 -3.16 3.17 -7.26
CA LEU A 50 -4.23 3.25 -8.22
C LEU A 50 -4.61 4.71 -8.59
N GLU A 51 -4.38 5.70 -7.72
CA GLU A 51 -4.47 7.14 -8.07
C GLU A 51 -3.37 7.53 -9.04
N ALA A 52 -2.21 6.87 -8.97
CA ALA A 52 -1.14 6.96 -9.97
C ALA A 52 -1.45 6.18 -11.26
N GLY A 53 -2.69 5.71 -11.46
CA GLY A 53 -3.13 5.02 -12.67
C GLY A 53 -2.76 3.53 -12.75
N CYS A 54 -2.20 2.92 -11.69
CA CYS A 54 -1.99 1.47 -11.69
C CYS A 54 -3.34 0.74 -11.82
N SER A 55 -3.36 -0.35 -12.58
CA SER A 55 -4.54 -1.21 -12.66
C SER A 55 -4.80 -1.93 -11.34
N VAL A 56 -6.02 -2.47 -11.19
CA VAL A 56 -6.38 -3.34 -10.07
C VAL A 56 -5.44 -4.53 -9.96
N ALA A 57 -5.08 -5.16 -11.10
CA ALA A 57 -4.19 -6.31 -11.13
C ALA A 57 -2.76 -5.95 -10.68
N GLN A 58 -2.21 -4.85 -11.19
CA GLN A 58 -0.89 -4.35 -10.77
C GLN A 58 -0.87 -4.03 -9.27
N THR A 59 -1.90 -3.35 -8.78
CA THR A 59 -2.00 -2.98 -7.37
C THR A 59 -2.17 -4.19 -6.46
N ALA A 60 -2.95 -5.19 -6.88
CA ALA A 60 -3.09 -6.46 -6.17
C ALA A 60 -1.77 -7.21 -6.09
N ALA A 61 -1.01 -7.26 -7.19
CA ALA A 61 0.31 -7.90 -7.23
C ALA A 61 1.31 -7.23 -6.27
N VAL A 62 1.37 -5.89 -6.27
CA VAL A 62 2.27 -5.13 -5.36
C VAL A 62 1.84 -5.26 -3.90
N SER A 63 0.55 -5.10 -3.63
CA SER A 63 0.05 -5.06 -2.25
C SER A 63 -0.18 -6.43 -1.65
N GLY A 64 -0.19 -7.51 -2.45
CA GLY A 64 -0.54 -8.87 -2.04
C GLY A 64 -1.98 -9.04 -1.55
N GLN A 65 -2.89 -8.15 -1.95
CA GLN A 65 -4.32 -8.23 -1.61
C GLN A 65 -5.11 -8.89 -2.74
N SER A 66 -6.28 -9.45 -2.42
CA SER A 66 -7.17 -10.01 -3.45
C SER A 66 -7.68 -8.92 -4.39
N LEU A 67 -8.01 -9.31 -5.63
CA LEU A 67 -8.60 -8.40 -6.62
C LEU A 67 -9.87 -7.74 -6.07
N THR A 68 -10.76 -8.50 -5.44
CA THR A 68 -12.00 -7.99 -4.83
C THR A 68 -11.75 -6.88 -3.80
N MET A 69 -10.70 -7.01 -2.98
CA MET A 69 -10.35 -5.99 -2.00
C MET A 69 -9.83 -4.72 -2.67
N VAL A 70 -8.98 -4.86 -3.68
CA VAL A 70 -8.44 -3.72 -4.45
C VAL A 70 -9.54 -3.02 -5.24
N GLU A 71 -10.47 -3.76 -5.84
CA GLU A 71 -11.66 -3.21 -6.51
C GLU A 71 -12.54 -2.42 -5.56
N TRP A 72 -12.73 -2.89 -4.32
CA TRP A 72 -13.48 -2.14 -3.33
C TRP A 72 -12.88 -0.74 -3.07
N TYR A 73 -11.55 -0.64 -3.05
CA TYR A 73 -10.86 0.65 -2.98
C TYR A 73 -10.96 1.44 -4.28
N ALA A 74 -10.86 0.77 -5.44
CA ALA A 74 -10.93 1.42 -6.74
C ALA A 74 -12.30 2.06 -7.03
N ARG A 75 -13.39 1.42 -6.59
CA ARG A 75 -14.77 1.96 -6.73
C ARG A 75 -14.98 3.31 -6.05
N ARG A 76 -14.14 3.64 -5.07
CA ARG A 76 -14.21 4.92 -4.34
C ARG A 76 -13.51 6.07 -5.05
N ARG A 77 -12.93 5.86 -6.24
CA ARG A 77 -12.31 6.92 -7.04
C ARG A 77 -13.30 7.73 -7.85
N ASN A 78 -12.84 8.92 -8.23
CA ASN A 78 -13.51 9.75 -9.23
C ASN A 78 -13.51 9.05 -10.60
N GLN A 79 -14.65 8.50 -10.99
CA GLN A 79 -14.84 7.80 -12.27
C GLN A 79 -14.61 8.71 -13.47
N SER A 80 -14.84 10.02 -13.34
CA SER A 80 -14.61 11.00 -14.41
C SER A 80 -13.12 11.05 -14.77
N THR A 81 -12.26 11.25 -13.78
CA THR A 81 -10.80 11.32 -13.97
C THR A 81 -10.23 10.04 -14.58
N LEU A 82 -10.80 8.87 -14.24
CA LEU A 82 -10.39 7.60 -14.83
C LEU A 82 -10.81 7.47 -16.30
N ALA A 83 -11.99 7.98 -16.65
CA ALA A 83 -12.44 7.99 -18.04
C ALA A 83 -11.57 8.91 -18.90
N ASP A 84 -11.26 10.11 -18.41
CA ASP A 84 -10.40 11.07 -19.10
C ASP A 84 -9.01 10.48 -19.37
N ALA A 85 -8.36 9.92 -18.33
CA ALA A 85 -7.05 9.28 -18.46
C ALA A 85 -7.05 8.06 -19.40
N ALA A 86 -8.15 7.29 -19.42
CA ALA A 86 -8.27 6.14 -20.33
C ALA A 86 -8.38 6.58 -21.80
N MET A 87 -9.10 7.67 -22.06
CA MET A 87 -9.21 8.22 -23.42
C MET A 87 -7.89 8.84 -23.89
N GLU A 88 -7.19 9.60 -23.03
CA GLU A 88 -5.85 10.13 -23.35
C GLU A 88 -4.85 9.00 -23.68
N ALA A 89 -4.86 7.91 -22.89
CA ALA A 89 -4.02 6.74 -23.14
C ALA A 89 -4.37 6.01 -24.44
N TRP A 90 -5.64 6.03 -24.86
CA TRP A 90 -6.09 5.45 -26.13
C TRP A 90 -5.67 6.30 -27.33
N GLU A 91 -5.89 7.62 -27.25
CA GLU A 91 -5.53 8.58 -28.30
C GLU A 91 -4.02 8.62 -28.53
N SER A 92 -3.21 8.60 -27.47
CA SER A 92 -1.73 8.59 -27.58
C SER A 92 -1.16 7.31 -28.18
N LYS A 93 -1.93 6.22 -28.21
CA LYS A 93 -1.52 4.93 -28.78
C LYS A 93 -1.97 4.77 -30.24
N SER A 94 -2.89 5.61 -30.71
CA SER A 94 -3.44 5.61 -32.07
C SER A 94 -2.57 6.46 -33.00
#